data_AF-A0A0F9F4P2-F1
#
_entry.id   AF-A0A0F9F4P2-F1
#
_cell.length_a   1.000
_cell.length_b   1.000
_cell.length_c   1.000
_cell.angle_alpha   90.00
_cell.angle_beta   90.00
_cell.angle_gamma   90.00
#
_symmetry.space_group_name_H-M   'P 1'
#
loop_
_entity.id
_entity.type
_entity.pdbx_description
1 polymer ?
#
loop_
_entity_poly.entity_id
_entity_poly.type
_entity_poly.pdbx_seq_one_letter_code
_entity_poly.pdbx_strand_id
1 'polypeptide(L)'
;MPKKDKDLLYTSIKQYEEARDADDRERTWIDTDTKFAIDHEGCQWPKDIRTQREEANPPRPTIVNNKIPEKIDQVDGEFRQLRPSVKVRPVDSKADPQIAEIYGGIIRHIEYQSNARSAYNTSHTSVLYGGRGAWRIDLEDDEFDPFIRNIVINRIPNILTVVFDQYCKKQDRSDARFIFITEDLPEAVFEAKYPGVPIVPWNSDEKTWNAWRHEKTITVAEKWWKEKVNREYVQIEDYTGQVYTEAIDKFKESGKSEKDPYTLNNLDRLEQDGKIIERKTVKEDKIKWALMTAGQIIKDEGTGEKINDWPGKYIPIVLQFGKEVWVEGQAKVRGMVRFGRGPQEIYNYFTTKNVEVNALEPIPPWMVTPSMINKYKDTW
;
A
#
# COMPACT_ATOMS: atom_id res chain seq x y z
N MET A 1 -12.45 -30.27 -0.75
CA MET A 1 -11.85 -29.16 -1.51
C MET A 1 -11.19 -29.71 -2.78
N PRO A 2 -11.45 -29.14 -3.98
CA PRO A 2 -10.84 -29.55 -5.26
C PRO A 2 -9.31 -29.53 -5.21
N LYS A 3 -8.63 -30.39 -5.99
CA LYS A 3 -7.15 -30.48 -6.03
C LYS A 3 -6.50 -29.15 -6.41
N LYS A 4 -7.06 -28.45 -7.40
CA LYS A 4 -6.58 -27.14 -7.87
C LYS A 4 -6.61 -26.08 -6.77
N ASP A 5 -7.66 -26.07 -5.96
CA ASP A 5 -7.80 -25.13 -4.84
C ASP A 5 -6.73 -25.40 -3.76
N LYS A 6 -6.42 -26.68 -3.48
CA LYS A 6 -5.37 -27.05 -2.53
C LYS A 6 -3.98 -26.66 -3.02
N ASP A 7 -3.70 -26.90 -4.30
CA ASP A 7 -2.40 -26.55 -4.91
C ASP A 7 -2.19 -25.02 -4.93
N LEU A 8 -3.25 -24.26 -5.23
CA LEU A 8 -3.21 -22.80 -5.17
C LEU A 8 -2.97 -22.31 -3.73
N LEU A 9 -3.70 -22.85 -2.75
CA LEU A 9 -3.56 -22.48 -1.34
C LEU A 9 -2.13 -22.77 -0.84
N TYR A 10 -1.60 -23.96 -1.10
CA TYR A 10 -0.22 -24.32 -0.75
C TYR A 10 0.81 -23.38 -1.38
N THR A 11 0.64 -23.06 -2.67
CA THR A 11 1.52 -22.11 -3.37
C THR A 11 1.42 -20.71 -2.78
N SER A 12 0.21 -20.26 -2.42
CA SER A 12 -0.03 -18.96 -1.80
C SER A 12 0.65 -18.83 -0.44
N ILE A 13 0.53 -19.83 0.42
CA ILE A 13 1.15 -19.85 1.75
C ILE A 13 2.66 -19.73 1.62
N LYS A 14 3.26 -20.57 0.77
CA LYS A 14 4.71 -20.53 0.52
C LYS A 14 5.17 -19.19 -0.03
N GLN A 15 4.44 -18.63 -1.01
CA GLN A 15 4.76 -17.31 -1.58
C GLN A 15 4.64 -16.19 -0.54
N TYR A 16 3.65 -16.29 0.36
CA TYR A 16 3.43 -15.31 1.41
C TYR A 16 4.55 -15.35 2.45
N GLU A 17 4.92 -16.54 2.93
CA GLU A 17 6.01 -16.76 3.87
C GLU A 17 7.35 -16.26 3.30
N GLU A 18 7.71 -16.71 2.09
CA GLU A 18 8.95 -16.27 1.42
C GLU A 18 9.01 -14.75 1.24
N ALA A 19 7.90 -14.12 0.82
CA ALA A 19 7.85 -12.69 0.60
C ALA A 19 7.91 -11.90 1.93
N ARG A 20 7.25 -12.40 2.97
CA ARG A 20 7.28 -11.79 4.30
C ARG A 20 8.67 -11.89 4.91
N ASP A 21 9.29 -13.06 4.89
CA ASP A 21 10.61 -13.29 5.50
C ASP A 21 11.68 -12.43 4.82
N ALA A 22 11.62 -12.30 3.49
CA ALA A 22 12.52 -11.44 2.73
C ALA A 22 12.34 -9.94 3.06
N ASP A 23 11.14 -9.52 3.46
CA ASP A 23 10.78 -8.13 3.74
C ASP A 23 10.77 -7.78 5.25
N ASP A 24 10.91 -8.77 6.13
CA ASP A 24 10.68 -8.66 7.58
C ASP A 24 11.49 -7.53 8.23
N ARG A 25 12.77 -7.42 7.85
CA ARG A 25 13.67 -6.37 8.35
C ARG A 25 13.20 -4.97 7.96
N GLU A 26 12.76 -4.78 6.71
CA GLU A 26 12.26 -3.47 6.25
C GLU A 26 10.95 -3.13 6.95
N ARG A 27 10.06 -4.11 7.12
CA ARG A 27 8.78 -3.94 7.81
C ARG A 27 8.95 -3.57 9.27
N THR A 28 9.85 -4.27 9.97
CA THR A 28 10.22 -3.95 11.35
C THR A 28 10.74 -2.52 11.45
N TRP A 29 11.57 -2.10 10.49
CA TRP A 29 12.09 -0.74 10.50
C TRP A 29 11.03 0.32 10.18
N ILE A 30 10.12 0.05 9.25
CA ILE A 30 8.97 0.92 8.93
C ILE A 30 8.10 1.12 10.17
N ASP A 31 7.77 0.03 10.88
CA ASP A 31 6.98 0.07 12.10
C ASP A 31 7.71 0.86 13.21
N THR A 32 9.02 0.60 13.39
CA THR A 32 9.83 1.31 14.38
C THR A 32 9.90 2.81 14.07
N ASP A 33 10.09 3.19 12.80
CA ASP A 33 10.12 4.59 12.38
C ASP A 33 8.76 5.26 12.62
N THR A 34 7.66 4.56 12.30
CA THR A 34 6.30 5.08 12.49
C THR A 34 6.01 5.31 13.97
N LYS A 35 6.32 4.34 14.83
CA LYS A 35 6.20 4.45 16.30
C LYS A 35 7.04 5.60 16.85
N PHE A 36 8.29 5.71 16.40
CA PHE A 36 9.21 6.77 16.84
C PHE A 36 8.70 8.17 16.48
N ALA A 37 8.15 8.34 15.27
CA ALA A 37 7.66 9.64 14.81
C ALA A 37 6.54 10.21 15.67
N ILE A 38 5.66 9.34 16.20
CA ILE A 38 4.52 9.72 17.05
C ILE A 38 4.82 9.59 18.55
N ASP A 39 6.05 9.23 18.93
CA ASP A 39 6.45 8.89 20.30
C ASP A 39 5.55 7.84 20.97
N HIS A 40 5.19 6.80 20.22
CA HIS A 40 4.34 5.72 20.74
C HIS A 40 5.01 5.05 21.94
N GLU A 41 4.32 4.99 23.07
CA GLU A 41 4.82 4.43 24.34
C GLU A 41 6.14 5.07 24.84
N GLY A 42 6.46 6.30 24.41
CA GLY A 42 7.71 6.97 24.80
C GLY A 42 8.95 6.37 24.14
N CYS A 43 8.81 5.74 22.97
CA CYS A 43 9.90 5.09 22.25
C CYS A 43 10.99 6.03 21.72
N GLN A 44 10.84 7.36 21.86
CA GLN A 44 11.94 8.30 21.64
C GLN A 44 13.01 8.27 22.75
N TRP A 45 12.78 7.52 23.82
CA TRP A 45 13.78 7.15 24.80
C TRP A 45 14.01 5.64 24.77
N PRO A 46 15.27 5.18 24.77
CA PRO A 46 15.58 3.77 25.00
C PRO A 46 14.97 3.32 26.34
N LYS A 47 14.20 2.23 26.30
CA LYS A 47 13.41 1.75 27.45
C LYS A 47 14.25 1.61 28.72
N ASP A 48 15.41 0.99 28.61
CA ASP A 48 16.31 0.76 29.75
C ASP A 48 16.77 2.08 30.39
N ILE A 49 17.10 3.08 29.56
CA ILE A 49 17.57 4.38 30.06
C ILE A 49 16.41 5.17 30.67
N ARG A 50 15.22 5.08 30.08
CA ARG A 50 14.02 5.67 30.64
C ARG A 50 13.71 5.09 32.03
N THR A 51 13.68 3.77 32.15
CA THR A 51 13.45 3.08 33.44
C THR A 51 14.52 3.46 34.47
N GLN A 52 15.81 3.44 34.11
CA GLN A 52 16.88 3.86 35.02
C GLN A 52 16.73 5.31 35.53
N ARG A 53 16.17 6.20 34.71
CA ARG A 53 15.95 7.61 35.10
C ARG A 53 14.71 7.76 35.97
N GLU A 54 13.64 7.04 35.66
CA GLU A 54 12.40 7.03 36.45
C GLU A 54 12.63 6.40 37.84
N GLU A 55 13.47 5.37 37.95
CA GLU A 55 13.83 4.69 39.21
C GLU A 55 14.93 5.39 40.03
N ALA A 56 15.58 6.42 39.48
CA ALA A 56 16.58 7.19 40.21
C ALA A 56 15.96 7.86 41.45
N ASN A 57 16.78 8.14 42.48
CA ASN A 57 16.34 8.89 43.65
C ASN A 57 17.17 10.18 43.82
N PRO A 58 16.61 11.38 43.54
CA PRO A 58 15.24 11.62 43.11
C PRO A 58 14.97 11.18 41.65
N PRO A 59 13.71 10.88 41.29
CA PRO A 59 13.35 10.52 39.92
C PRO A 59 13.76 11.60 38.93
N ARG A 60 14.32 11.18 37.80
CA ARG A 60 14.83 12.08 36.76
C ARG A 60 13.86 12.14 35.59
N PRO A 61 13.54 13.34 35.07
CA PRO A 61 12.60 13.47 33.96
C PRO A 61 13.16 12.88 32.67
N THR A 62 12.27 12.52 31.75
CA THR A 62 12.54 12.09 30.37
C THR A 62 11.66 12.90 29.42
N ILE A 63 12.07 14.14 29.14
CA ILE A 63 11.27 15.07 28.33
C ILE A 63 11.42 14.68 26.87
N VAL A 64 10.30 14.68 26.14
CA VAL A 64 10.26 14.51 24.69
C VAL A 64 9.81 15.81 24.06
N ASN A 65 10.70 16.44 23.29
CA ASN A 65 10.38 17.61 22.48
C ASN A 65 10.44 17.22 21.00
N ASN A 66 9.36 16.60 20.54
CA ASN A 66 9.32 15.93 19.25
C ASN A 66 9.31 16.92 18.07
N LYS A 67 10.39 16.94 17.28
CA LYS A 67 10.55 17.82 16.10
C LYS A 67 10.24 17.11 14.77
N ILE A 68 9.88 15.83 14.80
CA ILE A 68 9.68 15.03 13.59
C ILE A 68 8.34 15.33 12.90
N PRO A 69 7.19 15.35 13.62
CA PRO A 69 5.89 15.63 13.01
C PRO A 69 5.86 16.95 12.26
N GLU A 70 6.41 18.02 12.83
CA GLU A 70 6.47 19.36 12.21
C GLU A 70 7.08 19.32 10.79
N LYS A 71 8.17 18.56 10.61
CA LYS A 71 8.83 18.43 9.30
C LYS A 71 8.04 17.56 8.32
N ILE A 72 7.35 16.53 8.83
CA ILE A 72 6.50 15.68 8.00
C ILE A 72 5.30 16.47 7.52
N ASP A 73 4.63 17.19 8.42
CA ASP A 73 3.43 17.98 8.13
C ASP A 73 3.72 19.09 7.12
N GLN A 74 4.92 19.69 7.17
CA GLN A 74 5.35 20.66 6.16
C GLN A 74 5.37 20.02 4.75
N VAL A 75 6.04 18.88 4.60
CA VAL A 75 6.16 18.19 3.29
C VAL A 75 4.81 17.63 2.83
N ASP A 76 4.02 17.08 3.75
CA ASP A 76 2.67 16.60 3.45
C ASP A 76 1.75 17.76 3.02
N GLY A 77 1.88 18.93 3.65
CA GLY A 77 1.21 20.17 3.26
C GLY A 77 1.56 20.60 1.84
N GLU A 78 2.85 20.59 1.47
CA GLU A 78 3.32 20.89 0.11
C GLU A 78 2.74 19.91 -0.92
N PHE A 79 2.76 18.61 -0.62
CA PHE A 79 2.17 17.58 -1.49
C PHE A 79 0.66 17.79 -1.69
N ARG A 80 -0.07 18.15 -0.62
CA ARG A 80 -1.50 18.46 -0.70
C ARG A 80 -1.77 19.70 -1.54
N GLN A 81 -0.89 20.69 -1.55
CA GLN A 81 -1.02 21.89 -2.38
C GLN A 81 -0.77 21.59 -3.86
N LEU A 82 0.18 20.69 -4.19
CA LEU A 82 0.48 20.30 -5.56
C LEU A 82 -0.70 19.64 -6.28
N ARG A 83 -1.58 18.94 -5.55
CA ARG A 83 -2.77 18.23 -6.08
C ARG A 83 -2.41 17.37 -7.30
N PRO A 84 -1.61 16.31 -7.12
CA PRO A 84 -1.27 15.42 -8.23
C PRO A 84 -2.55 14.88 -8.88
N SER A 85 -2.55 14.87 -10.21
CA SER A 85 -3.65 14.38 -11.05
C SER A 85 -3.08 13.68 -12.27
N VAL A 86 -3.80 12.67 -12.76
CA VAL A 86 -3.42 11.93 -13.96
C VAL A 86 -3.61 12.81 -15.18
N LYS A 87 -2.57 12.91 -16.03
CA LYS A 87 -2.62 13.63 -17.30
C LYS A 87 -2.38 12.66 -18.44
N VAL A 88 -3.37 12.46 -19.29
CA VAL A 88 -3.26 11.68 -20.52
C VAL A 88 -2.66 12.57 -21.60
N ARG A 89 -1.59 12.09 -22.24
CA ARG A 89 -0.97 12.76 -23.39
C ARG A 89 -0.96 11.78 -24.56
N PRO A 90 -1.36 12.19 -25.77
CA PRO A 90 -1.23 11.34 -26.94
C PRO A 90 0.26 11.08 -27.21
N VAL A 91 0.58 9.84 -27.56
CA VAL A 91 1.94 9.43 -27.92
C VAL A 91 1.88 8.98 -29.37
N ASP A 92 2.62 9.67 -30.24
CA ASP A 92 2.72 9.46 -31.70
C ASP A 92 1.70 10.21 -32.57
N SER A 93 2.08 10.38 -33.84
CA SER A 93 1.36 11.08 -34.92
C SER A 93 0.05 10.38 -35.33
N LYS A 94 -0.13 9.13 -34.89
CA LYS A 94 -1.35 8.33 -35.09
C LYS A 94 -2.29 8.36 -33.89
N ALA A 95 -1.90 8.96 -32.76
CA ALA A 95 -2.75 9.06 -31.59
C ALA A 95 -3.62 10.32 -31.68
N ASP A 96 -4.94 10.13 -31.64
CA ASP A 96 -5.91 11.22 -31.75
C ASP A 96 -5.94 12.05 -30.45
N PRO A 97 -5.65 13.37 -30.51
CA PRO A 97 -5.78 14.27 -29.36
C PRO A 97 -7.18 14.26 -28.72
N GLN A 98 -8.24 14.07 -29.51
CA GLN A 98 -9.62 14.04 -29.01
C GLN A 98 -9.86 12.82 -28.12
N ILE A 99 -9.32 11.66 -28.49
CA ILE A 99 -9.41 10.44 -27.68
C ILE A 99 -8.67 10.64 -26.34
N ALA A 100 -7.51 11.30 -26.35
CA ALA A 100 -6.78 11.60 -25.13
C ALA A 100 -7.57 12.54 -24.20
N GLU A 101 -8.31 13.51 -24.76
CA GLU A 101 -9.19 14.39 -24.00
C GLU A 101 -10.36 13.64 -23.35
N ILE A 102 -10.99 12.72 -24.10
CA ILE A 102 -12.07 11.85 -23.58
C ILE A 102 -11.56 11.00 -22.42
N TYR A 103 -10.44 10.29 -22.59
CA TYR A 103 -9.84 9.51 -21.50
C TYR A 103 -9.47 10.39 -20.30
N GLY A 104 -8.94 11.58 -20.54
CA GLY A 104 -8.67 12.55 -19.49
C GLY A 104 -9.93 12.98 -18.74
N GLY A 105 -11.05 13.17 -19.43
CA GLY A 105 -12.36 13.46 -18.84
C GLY A 105 -12.85 12.32 -17.95
N ILE A 106 -12.81 11.08 -18.45
CA ILE A 106 -13.24 9.88 -17.72
C ILE A 106 -12.40 9.69 -16.45
N ILE A 107 -11.07 9.80 -16.55
CA ILE A 107 -10.18 9.62 -15.39
C ILE A 107 -10.44 10.68 -14.33
N ARG A 108 -10.65 11.95 -14.72
CA ARG A 108 -11.00 13.01 -13.74
C ARG A 108 -12.33 12.74 -13.05
N HIS A 109 -13.31 12.20 -13.78
CA HIS A 109 -14.59 11.81 -13.19
C HIS A 109 -14.41 10.70 -12.16
N ILE A 110 -13.63 9.66 -12.50
CA ILE A 110 -13.27 8.57 -11.58
C ILE A 110 -12.55 9.12 -10.33
N GLU A 111 -11.56 9.99 -10.49
CA GLU A 111 -10.81 10.58 -9.37
C GLU A 111 -11.73 11.39 -8.43
N TYR A 112 -12.71 12.11 -8.98
CA TYR A 112 -13.67 12.88 -8.21
C TYR A 112 -14.65 11.99 -7.44
N GLN A 113 -15.29 11.04 -8.13
CA GLN A 113 -16.25 10.11 -7.53
C GLN A 113 -15.62 9.27 -6.42
N SER A 114 -14.39 8.81 -6.64
CA SER A 114 -13.66 7.95 -5.70
C SER A 114 -13.06 8.69 -4.49
N ASN A 115 -13.11 10.03 -4.47
CA ASN A 115 -12.30 10.83 -3.56
C ASN A 115 -10.80 10.38 -3.58
N ALA A 116 -10.25 10.17 -4.78
CA ALA A 116 -8.93 9.58 -4.99
C ALA A 116 -7.80 10.35 -4.29
N ARG A 117 -8.01 11.65 -4.05
CA ARG A 117 -7.09 12.50 -3.29
C ARG A 117 -6.84 11.96 -1.88
N SER A 118 -7.84 11.37 -1.23
CA SER A 118 -7.69 10.73 0.08
C SER A 118 -6.72 9.54 -0.01
N ALA A 119 -6.83 8.72 -1.06
CA ALA A 119 -5.96 7.59 -1.31
C ALA A 119 -4.51 8.03 -1.58
N TYR A 120 -4.31 9.01 -2.47
CA TYR A 120 -2.98 9.54 -2.77
C TYR A 120 -2.31 10.17 -1.55
N ASN A 121 -3.05 10.97 -0.77
CA ASN A 121 -2.52 11.59 0.45
C ASN A 121 -2.15 10.51 1.49
N THR A 122 -3.02 9.53 1.71
CA THR A 122 -2.76 8.45 2.69
C THR A 122 -1.50 7.66 2.33
N SER A 123 -1.34 7.33 1.04
CA SER A 123 -0.13 6.69 0.53
C SER A 123 1.10 7.57 0.72
N HIS A 124 1.00 8.86 0.38
CA HIS A 124 2.12 9.79 0.52
C HIS A 124 2.56 9.98 1.98
N THR A 125 1.61 10.20 2.90
CA THR A 125 1.89 10.29 4.33
C THR A 125 2.60 9.01 4.81
N SER A 126 2.12 7.83 4.43
CA SER A 126 2.78 6.56 4.77
C SER A 126 4.24 6.49 4.27
N VAL A 127 4.50 7.03 3.07
CA VAL A 127 5.86 7.16 2.53
C VAL A 127 6.73 8.11 3.35
N LEU A 128 6.21 9.22 3.86
CA LEU A 128 6.98 10.16 4.68
C LEU A 128 7.39 9.52 6.03
N TYR A 129 6.48 8.77 6.66
CA TYR A 129 6.74 8.07 7.92
C TYR A 129 7.68 6.87 7.73
N GLY A 130 7.26 5.89 6.94
CA GLY A 130 7.94 4.60 6.81
C GLY A 130 8.75 4.41 5.54
N GLY A 131 8.48 5.19 4.49
CA GLY A 131 9.11 5.04 3.18
C GLY A 131 8.29 4.25 2.16
N ARG A 132 7.15 3.68 2.55
CA ARG A 132 6.26 2.94 1.66
C ARG A 132 4.82 3.40 1.83
N GLY A 133 4.06 3.38 0.75
CA GLY A 133 2.63 3.68 0.72
C GLY A 133 1.94 2.86 -0.37
N ALA A 134 0.62 2.73 -0.27
CA ALA A 134 -0.15 2.04 -1.29
C ALA A 134 -1.57 2.60 -1.39
N TRP A 135 -2.16 2.37 -2.55
CA TRP A 135 -3.58 2.55 -2.81
C TRP A 135 -4.00 1.53 -3.88
N ARG A 136 -5.32 1.34 -4.05
CA ARG A 136 -5.86 0.31 -4.93
C ARG A 136 -6.94 0.87 -5.85
N ILE A 137 -7.16 0.16 -6.95
CA ILE A 137 -8.25 0.40 -7.89
C ILE A 137 -9.21 -0.78 -7.78
N ASP A 138 -10.46 -0.49 -7.46
CA ASP A 138 -11.51 -1.47 -7.29
C ASP A 138 -12.61 -1.28 -8.34
N LEU A 139 -13.45 -2.31 -8.44
CA LEU A 139 -14.70 -2.25 -9.18
C LEU A 139 -15.82 -2.40 -8.15
N GLU A 140 -16.67 -1.38 -8.05
CA GLU A 140 -17.82 -1.37 -7.17
C GLU A 140 -19.09 -1.29 -8.05
N ASP A 141 -20.09 -2.10 -7.73
CA ASP A 141 -21.40 -2.01 -8.37
C ASP A 141 -22.06 -0.68 -7.96
N ASP A 142 -22.77 -0.03 -8.88
CA ASP A 142 -23.44 1.24 -8.62
C ASP A 142 -24.57 1.08 -7.60
N GLU A 143 -24.76 2.08 -6.73
CA GLU A 143 -25.78 2.06 -5.68
C GLU A 143 -27.21 2.00 -6.26
N PHE A 144 -27.43 2.62 -7.42
CA PHE A 144 -28.74 2.72 -8.04
C PHE A 144 -28.97 1.69 -9.16
N ASP A 145 -27.90 1.22 -9.81
CA ASP A 145 -27.98 0.21 -10.86
C ASP A 145 -26.89 -0.87 -10.71
N PRO A 146 -27.22 -2.07 -10.20
CA PRO A 146 -26.24 -3.14 -9.98
C PRO A 146 -25.65 -3.72 -11.27
N PHE A 147 -26.17 -3.35 -12.46
CA PHE A 147 -25.59 -3.74 -13.73
C PHE A 147 -24.50 -2.78 -14.22
N ILE A 148 -24.35 -1.62 -13.57
CA ILE A 148 -23.30 -0.65 -13.84
C ILE A 148 -22.19 -0.85 -12.82
N ARG A 149 -20.95 -0.99 -13.32
CA ARG A 149 -19.75 -1.08 -12.49
C ARG A 149 -18.91 0.17 -12.61
N ASN A 150 -18.65 0.79 -11.48
CA ASN A 150 -17.81 1.96 -11.37
C ASN A 150 -16.38 1.56 -11.00
N ILE A 151 -15.41 2.22 -11.62
CA ILE A 151 -14.01 2.11 -11.21
C ILE A 151 -13.81 3.06 -10.03
N VAL A 152 -13.35 2.53 -8.90
CA VAL A 152 -13.14 3.30 -7.67
C VAL A 152 -11.67 3.25 -7.25
N ILE A 153 -11.13 4.37 -6.78
CA ILE A 153 -9.78 4.47 -6.23
C ILE A 153 -9.86 4.50 -4.71
N ASN A 154 -9.47 3.40 -4.07
CA ASN A 154 -9.54 3.22 -2.62
C ASN A 154 -8.17 3.35 -1.94
N ARG A 155 -8.19 3.87 -0.71
CA ARG A 155 -6.98 3.99 0.11
C ARG A 155 -6.61 2.65 0.75
N ILE A 156 -5.32 2.39 0.91
CA ILE A 156 -4.81 1.33 1.80
C ILE A 156 -4.15 2.04 2.99
N PRO A 157 -4.83 2.13 4.15
CA PRO A 157 -4.34 2.94 5.27
C PRO A 157 -3.03 2.44 5.87
N ASN A 158 -2.88 1.12 5.99
CA ASN A 158 -1.70 0.51 6.58
C ASN A 158 -0.92 -0.23 5.50
N ILE A 159 0.21 0.34 5.09
CA ILE A 159 1.08 -0.29 4.07
C ILE A 159 1.64 -1.65 4.53
N LEU A 160 1.75 -1.89 5.84
CA LEU A 160 2.24 -3.17 6.35
C LEU A 160 1.25 -4.31 6.05
N THR A 161 -0.01 -4.05 5.72
CA THR A 161 -0.91 -5.12 5.29
C THR A 161 -0.57 -5.68 3.91
N VAL A 162 0.19 -4.92 3.11
CA VAL A 162 0.55 -5.30 1.75
C VAL A 162 1.86 -6.08 1.75
N VAL A 163 1.82 -7.29 1.19
CA VAL A 163 2.98 -8.16 0.99
C VAL A 163 3.10 -8.42 -0.50
N PHE A 164 4.24 -8.12 -1.09
CA PHE A 164 4.44 -8.23 -2.53
C PHE A 164 5.70 -9.04 -2.86
N ASP A 165 5.76 -9.51 -4.11
CA ASP A 165 6.89 -10.27 -4.65
C ASP A 165 8.21 -9.46 -4.59
N GLN A 166 9.14 -9.84 -3.72
CA GLN A 166 10.41 -9.13 -3.52
C GLN A 166 11.39 -9.20 -4.70
N TYR A 167 11.09 -10.03 -5.71
CA TYR A 167 11.91 -10.12 -6.93
C TYR A 167 11.58 -9.07 -8.00
N CYS A 168 10.58 -8.21 -7.75
CA CYS A 168 10.25 -7.10 -8.63
C CYS A 168 11.39 -6.06 -8.67
N LYS A 169 11.62 -5.45 -9.83
CA LYS A 169 12.71 -4.49 -10.08
C LYS A 169 12.22 -3.11 -10.49
N LYS A 170 11.00 -3.01 -11.03
CA LYS A 170 10.46 -1.71 -11.42
C LYS A 170 10.06 -0.91 -10.19
N GLN A 171 10.12 0.42 -10.29
CA GLN A 171 9.76 1.31 -9.17
C GLN A 171 8.30 1.18 -8.76
N ASP A 172 7.39 0.96 -9.71
CA ASP A 172 5.94 0.78 -9.49
C ASP A 172 5.56 -0.65 -9.08
N ARG A 173 6.54 -1.57 -9.08
CA ARG A 173 6.38 -3.02 -8.94
C ARG A 173 5.36 -3.61 -9.93
N SER A 174 5.16 -3.00 -11.10
CA SER A 174 4.25 -3.55 -12.13
C SER A 174 4.70 -4.90 -12.68
N ASP A 175 5.94 -5.32 -12.40
CA ASP A 175 6.50 -6.63 -12.71
C ASP A 175 6.30 -7.68 -11.61
N ALA A 176 5.72 -7.33 -10.46
CA ALA A 176 5.40 -8.28 -9.39
C ALA A 176 4.52 -9.43 -9.91
N ARG A 177 4.86 -10.68 -9.54
CA ARG A 177 4.08 -11.86 -9.92
C ARG A 177 2.83 -12.02 -9.07
N PHE A 178 2.90 -11.58 -7.82
CA PHE A 178 1.80 -11.63 -6.86
C PHE A 178 1.89 -10.46 -5.87
N ILE A 179 0.73 -10.09 -5.31
CA ILE A 179 0.58 -9.17 -4.19
C ILE A 179 -0.51 -9.73 -3.28
N PHE A 180 -0.30 -9.65 -1.98
CA PHE A 180 -1.27 -9.97 -0.94
C PHE A 180 -1.65 -8.69 -0.18
N ILE A 181 -2.93 -8.54 0.13
CA ILE A 181 -3.41 -7.58 1.13
C ILE A 181 -3.97 -8.41 2.28
N THR A 182 -3.52 -8.14 3.49
CA THR A 182 -3.93 -8.88 4.69
C THR A 182 -4.79 -8.04 5.62
N GLU A 183 -5.84 -8.63 6.17
CA GLU A 183 -6.72 -8.01 7.14
C GLU A 183 -6.87 -8.94 8.34
N ASP A 184 -6.51 -8.47 9.53
CA ASP A 184 -6.69 -9.22 10.76
C ASP A 184 -8.06 -8.85 11.37
N LEU A 185 -8.98 -9.81 11.37
CA LEU A 185 -10.34 -9.64 11.87
C LEU A 185 -10.53 -10.38 13.20
N PRO A 186 -11.17 -9.78 14.22
CA PRO A 186 -11.63 -10.53 15.39
C PRO A 186 -12.58 -11.66 14.97
N GLU A 187 -12.53 -12.80 15.66
CA GLU A 187 -13.35 -13.99 15.33
C GLU A 187 -14.84 -13.65 15.13
N ALA A 188 -15.44 -12.87 16.03
CA ALA A 188 -16.85 -12.48 15.94
C ALA A 188 -17.17 -11.66 14.67
N VAL A 189 -16.25 -10.80 14.23
CA VAL A 189 -16.41 -10.00 13.01
C VAL A 189 -16.23 -10.88 11.78
N PHE A 190 -15.29 -11.82 11.83
CA PHE A 190 -15.05 -12.78 10.76
C PHE A 190 -16.27 -13.68 10.54
N GLU A 191 -16.85 -14.25 11.60
CA GLU A 191 -18.05 -15.09 11.50
C GLU A 191 -19.25 -14.33 10.94
N ALA A 192 -19.38 -13.03 11.28
CA ALA A 192 -20.44 -12.18 10.74
C ALA A 192 -20.23 -11.83 9.26
N LYS A 193 -18.98 -11.55 8.85
CA LYS A 193 -18.63 -11.15 7.47
C LYS A 193 -18.55 -12.33 6.51
N TYR A 194 -18.19 -13.51 7.00
CA TYR A 194 -17.98 -14.72 6.19
C TYR A 194 -18.66 -15.95 6.84
N PRO A 195 -20.01 -16.00 6.85
CA PRO A 195 -20.73 -17.09 7.49
C PRO A 195 -20.44 -18.44 6.82
N GLY A 196 -20.10 -19.45 7.62
CA GLY A 196 -19.87 -20.82 7.16
C GLY A 196 -18.48 -21.11 6.61
N VAL A 197 -17.53 -20.18 6.69
CA VAL A 197 -16.10 -20.45 6.45
C VAL A 197 -15.49 -21.07 7.72
N PRO A 198 -14.87 -22.27 7.64
CA PRO A 198 -14.28 -22.88 8.82
C PRO A 198 -13.12 -22.03 9.33
N ILE A 199 -13.14 -21.76 10.64
CA ILE A 199 -12.00 -21.18 11.34
C ILE A 199 -10.95 -22.29 11.44
N VAL A 200 -9.93 -22.22 10.58
CA VAL A 200 -8.80 -23.14 10.66
C VAL A 200 -7.75 -22.47 11.53
N PRO A 201 -7.55 -22.92 12.79
CA PRO A 201 -6.43 -22.44 13.60
C PRO A 201 -5.12 -22.82 12.90
N TRP A 202 -4.20 -21.87 12.78
CA TRP A 202 -2.88 -22.15 12.21
C TRP A 202 -2.02 -22.93 13.21
N ASN A 203 -1.24 -23.88 12.68
CA ASN A 203 -0.42 -24.81 13.46
C ASN A 203 0.57 -24.10 14.38
N SER A 204 0.61 -24.53 15.64
CA SER A 204 1.19 -23.88 16.81
C SER A 204 2.67 -24.17 17.08
N ASP A 205 3.47 -24.57 16.08
CA ASP A 205 4.79 -25.17 16.36
C ASP A 205 6.01 -24.39 15.86
N GLU A 206 5.86 -23.18 15.32
CA GLU A 206 7.02 -22.36 14.93
C GLU A 206 7.17 -21.09 15.79
N LYS A 207 8.31 -21.00 16.48
CA LYS A 207 8.72 -19.96 17.45
C LYS A 207 8.85 -18.54 16.87
N THR A 208 8.49 -18.31 15.61
CA THR A 208 8.61 -17.03 14.88
C THR A 208 7.32 -16.17 14.98
N TRP A 209 6.28 -16.67 15.65
CA TRP A 209 4.90 -16.17 15.58
C TRP A 209 4.46 -15.19 16.68
N ASN A 210 5.37 -14.66 17.50
CA ASN A 210 5.02 -13.68 18.56
C ASN A 210 4.88 -12.23 18.06
N ALA A 211 5.16 -11.95 16.79
CA ALA A 211 5.03 -10.60 16.22
C ALA A 211 3.60 -10.27 15.73
N TRP A 212 2.70 -11.27 15.65
CA TRP A 212 1.40 -11.18 14.96
C TRP A 212 0.22 -11.70 15.81
N ARG A 213 0.15 -11.35 17.11
CA ARG A 213 -1.06 -11.63 17.89
C ARG A 213 -1.41 -10.57 18.93
N HIS A 214 -2.67 -10.12 18.87
CA HIS A 214 -3.52 -10.03 20.04
C HIS A 214 -4.52 -11.19 19.98
N GLU A 215 -4.15 -12.31 20.60
CA GLU A 215 -4.87 -13.52 21.06
C GLU A 215 -6.12 -14.11 20.33
N LYS A 216 -6.90 -13.41 19.49
CA LYS A 216 -8.17 -13.90 18.87
C LYS A 216 -8.51 -13.28 17.50
N THR A 217 -7.51 -13.12 16.63
CA THR A 217 -7.72 -12.57 15.28
C THR A 217 -7.46 -13.62 14.20
N ILE A 218 -8.26 -13.57 13.14
CA ILE A 218 -8.16 -14.40 11.94
C ILE A 218 -7.64 -13.50 10.81
N THR A 219 -6.53 -13.88 10.19
CA THR A 219 -5.99 -13.17 9.03
C THR A 219 -6.70 -13.63 7.75
N VAL A 220 -7.36 -12.69 7.08
CA VAL A 220 -7.88 -12.86 5.72
C VAL A 220 -6.88 -12.26 4.74
N ALA A 221 -6.51 -13.01 3.72
CA ALA A 221 -5.59 -12.58 2.68
C ALA A 221 -6.32 -12.47 1.33
N GLU A 222 -6.27 -11.28 0.75
CA GLU A 222 -6.65 -11.05 -0.64
C GLU A 222 -5.41 -11.21 -1.51
N LYS A 223 -5.35 -12.29 -2.29
CA LYS A 223 -4.23 -12.57 -3.18
C LYS A 223 -4.55 -12.12 -4.59
N TRP A 224 -3.66 -11.33 -5.17
CA TRP A 224 -3.60 -11.00 -6.58
C TRP A 224 -2.40 -11.68 -7.22
N TRP A 225 -2.55 -12.28 -8.40
CA TRP A 225 -1.42 -12.87 -9.13
C TRP A 225 -1.59 -12.83 -10.65
N LYS A 226 -0.46 -12.97 -11.35
CA LYS A 226 -0.40 -13.10 -12.81
C LYS A 226 -0.41 -14.55 -13.23
N GLU A 227 -1.30 -14.90 -14.14
CA GLU A 227 -1.31 -16.19 -14.82
C GLU A 227 -0.98 -15.99 -16.30
N LYS A 228 0.02 -16.74 -16.80
CA LYS A 228 0.41 -16.67 -18.21
C LYS A 228 -0.60 -17.44 -19.06
N VAL A 229 -1.29 -16.74 -19.95
CA VAL A 229 -2.24 -17.31 -20.90
C VAL A 229 -1.70 -17.10 -22.31
N ASN A 230 -1.78 -18.14 -23.15
CA ASN A 230 -1.47 -18.00 -24.57
C ASN A 230 -2.68 -17.34 -25.24
N ARG A 231 -2.46 -16.18 -25.86
CA ARG A 231 -3.46 -15.50 -26.70
C ARG A 231 -2.99 -15.48 -28.14
N GLU A 232 -3.92 -15.73 -29.05
CA GLU A 232 -3.67 -15.66 -30.48
C GLU A 232 -4.07 -14.30 -31.00
N TYR A 233 -3.12 -13.67 -31.70
CA TYR A 233 -3.29 -12.41 -32.40
C TYR A 233 -3.31 -12.66 -33.91
N VAL A 234 -4.17 -11.91 -34.59
CA VAL A 234 -4.24 -11.87 -36.05
C VAL A 234 -3.94 -10.46 -36.51
N GLN A 235 -3.11 -10.36 -37.53
CA GLN A 235 -2.87 -9.11 -38.24
C GLN A 235 -3.70 -9.11 -39.52
N ILE A 236 -4.61 -8.15 -39.63
CA ILE A 236 -5.56 -8.03 -40.75
C ILE A 236 -5.28 -6.73 -41.48
N GLU A 237 -5.23 -6.81 -42.81
CA GLU A 237 -5.21 -5.64 -43.69
C GLU A 237 -6.62 -5.40 -44.23
N ASP A 238 -7.18 -4.22 -43.94
CA ASP A 238 -8.45 -3.79 -44.49
C ASP A 238 -8.31 -3.41 -45.98
N TYR A 239 -9.44 -3.31 -46.68
CA TYR A 239 -9.51 -2.89 -48.09
C TYR A 239 -8.94 -1.49 -48.37
N THR A 240 -8.69 -0.69 -47.33
CA THR A 240 -8.02 0.63 -47.38
C THR A 240 -6.49 0.54 -47.27
N GLY A 241 -5.93 -0.66 -47.09
CA GLY A 241 -4.50 -0.89 -46.84
C GLY A 241 -4.06 -0.57 -45.40
N GLN A 242 -5.01 -0.34 -44.50
CA GLN A 242 -4.72 -0.11 -43.09
C GLN A 242 -4.60 -1.44 -42.35
N VAL A 243 -3.51 -1.58 -41.59
CA VAL A 243 -3.18 -2.83 -40.89
C VAL A 243 -3.57 -2.74 -39.42
N TYR A 244 -4.40 -3.67 -38.99
CA TYR A 244 -4.88 -3.82 -37.61
C TYR A 244 -4.28 -5.06 -36.97
N THR A 245 -4.11 -5.04 -35.66
CA THR A 245 -3.67 -6.21 -34.88
C THR A 245 -4.68 -6.42 -33.76
N GLU A 246 -5.37 -7.55 -33.79
CA GLU A 246 -6.43 -7.85 -32.82
C GLU A 246 -6.31 -9.26 -32.27
N ALA A 247 -6.73 -9.44 -31.01
CA ALA A 247 -6.79 -10.73 -30.37
C ALA A 247 -8.06 -11.47 -30.81
N ILE A 248 -7.94 -12.77 -31.14
CA ILE A 248 -9.06 -13.59 -31.63
C ILE A 248 -10.23 -13.64 -30.62
N ASP A 249 -9.94 -13.56 -29.32
CA ASP A 249 -10.97 -13.62 -28.27
C ASP A 249 -11.94 -12.43 -28.30
N LYS A 250 -11.48 -11.23 -28.70
CA LYS A 250 -12.36 -10.05 -28.80
C LYS A 250 -13.43 -10.18 -29.88
N PHE A 251 -13.13 -10.91 -30.97
CA PHE A 251 -14.09 -11.19 -32.03
C PHE A 251 -15.20 -12.15 -31.62
N LYS A 252 -14.95 -13.03 -30.64
CA LYS A 252 -15.97 -13.95 -30.11
C LYS A 252 -16.93 -13.24 -29.15
N GLU A 253 -16.46 -12.21 -28.44
CA GLU A 253 -17.28 -11.41 -27.53
C GLU A 253 -18.12 -10.35 -28.28
N SER A 254 -17.59 -9.74 -29.35
CA SER A 254 -18.31 -8.75 -30.16
C SER A 254 -19.44 -9.34 -31.02
N GLY A 255 -19.41 -10.64 -31.32
CA GLY A 255 -20.46 -11.35 -32.07
C GLY A 255 -21.83 -11.46 -31.40
N LYS A 256 -22.07 -10.78 -30.26
CA LYS A 256 -23.35 -10.75 -29.54
C LYS A 256 -24.07 -9.39 -29.58
N SER A 257 -23.48 -8.34 -30.15
CA SER A 257 -24.14 -7.03 -30.27
C SER A 257 -24.56 -6.75 -31.72
N GLU A 258 -25.85 -6.89 -31.99
CA GLU A 258 -26.44 -6.76 -33.33
C GLU A 258 -26.61 -5.29 -33.81
N LYS A 259 -26.07 -4.29 -33.10
CA LYS A 259 -26.44 -2.87 -33.31
C LYS A 259 -25.31 -1.85 -33.17
N ASP A 260 -24.19 -2.04 -33.87
CA ASP A 260 -23.24 -0.95 -34.06
C ASP A 260 -22.62 -1.00 -35.48
N PRO A 261 -22.82 0.03 -36.34
CA PRO A 261 -22.37 0.03 -37.74
C PRO A 261 -20.84 0.15 -37.91
N TYR A 262 -20.09 0.44 -36.84
CA TYR A 262 -18.64 0.68 -36.88
C TYR A 262 -17.81 -0.37 -36.14
N THR A 263 -18.44 -1.36 -35.51
CA THR A 263 -17.72 -2.53 -35.01
C THR A 263 -17.63 -3.55 -36.13
N LEU A 264 -16.41 -4.02 -36.40
CA LEU A 264 -16.09 -5.10 -37.33
C LEU A 264 -16.87 -6.37 -36.94
N ASN A 265 -18.11 -6.45 -37.41
CA ASN A 265 -19.00 -7.57 -37.18
C ASN A 265 -18.54 -8.73 -38.05
N ASN A 266 -18.09 -9.77 -37.35
CA ASN A 266 -17.76 -11.12 -37.79
C ASN A 266 -16.32 -11.30 -38.33
N LEU A 267 -15.54 -12.09 -37.59
CA LEU A 267 -14.31 -12.73 -38.06
C LEU A 267 -14.51 -13.38 -39.45
N ASP A 268 -15.70 -13.93 -39.68
CA ASP A 268 -16.11 -14.58 -40.94
C ASP A 268 -16.28 -13.60 -42.12
N ARG A 269 -16.56 -12.30 -41.86
CA ARG A 269 -16.60 -11.26 -42.91
C ARG A 269 -15.21 -10.73 -43.23
N LEU A 270 -14.34 -10.61 -42.22
CA LEU A 270 -12.94 -10.23 -42.42
C LEU A 270 -12.13 -11.32 -43.15
N GLU A 271 -12.46 -12.61 -42.97
CA GLU A 271 -11.86 -13.68 -43.76
C GLU A 271 -12.32 -13.67 -45.24
N GLN A 272 -13.45 -13.01 -45.56
CA GLN A 272 -13.94 -12.85 -46.94
C GLN A 272 -13.43 -11.57 -47.63
N ASP A 273 -13.26 -10.46 -46.89
CA ASP A 273 -12.90 -9.14 -47.46
C ASP A 273 -11.50 -8.61 -47.08
N GLY A 274 -10.84 -9.16 -46.05
CA GLY A 274 -9.54 -8.72 -45.54
C GLY A 274 -8.45 -9.78 -45.69
N LYS A 275 -7.23 -9.37 -46.03
CA LYS A 275 -6.11 -10.30 -46.14
C LYS A 275 -5.50 -10.53 -44.75
N ILE A 276 -5.58 -11.76 -44.25
CA ILE A 276 -4.82 -12.16 -43.05
C ILE A 276 -3.34 -12.19 -43.43
N ILE A 277 -2.55 -11.30 -42.83
CA ILE A 277 -1.11 -11.20 -43.09
C ILE A 277 -0.36 -12.24 -42.24
N GLU A 278 -0.63 -12.27 -40.94
CA GLU A 278 0.13 -13.07 -39.99
C GLU A 278 -0.74 -13.48 -38.79
N ARG A 279 -0.51 -14.70 -38.29
CA ARG A 279 -1.05 -15.19 -37.02
C ARG A 279 0.10 -15.37 -36.04
N LYS A 280 -0.05 -14.84 -34.82
CA LYS A 280 0.99 -14.93 -33.79
C LYS A 280 0.40 -15.25 -32.43
N THR A 281 0.88 -16.32 -31.82
CA THR A 281 0.56 -16.65 -30.43
C THR A 281 1.51 -15.93 -29.49
N VAL A 282 0.97 -15.13 -28.57
CA VAL A 282 1.72 -14.36 -27.58
C VAL A 282 1.32 -14.83 -26.18
N LYS A 283 2.31 -14.94 -25.29
CA LYS A 283 2.05 -15.17 -23.85
C LYS A 283 1.72 -13.85 -23.19
N GLU A 284 0.48 -13.70 -22.74
CA GLU A 284 0.01 -12.55 -21.98
C GLU A 284 -0.21 -12.90 -20.51
N ASP A 285 -0.05 -11.91 -19.64
CA ASP A 285 -0.38 -12.05 -18.23
C ASP A 285 -1.86 -11.69 -18.03
N LYS A 286 -2.67 -12.65 -17.57
CA LYS A 286 -4.03 -12.41 -17.08
C LYS A 286 -3.98 -12.27 -15.56
N ILE A 287 -4.64 -11.25 -15.04
CA ILE A 287 -4.66 -10.98 -13.60
C ILE A 287 -5.83 -11.74 -12.97
N LYS A 288 -5.56 -12.43 -11.87
CA LYS A 288 -6.56 -13.13 -11.07
C LYS A 288 -6.45 -12.73 -9.62
N TRP A 289 -7.57 -12.83 -8.92
CA TRP A 289 -7.61 -12.62 -7.48
C TRP A 289 -8.50 -13.62 -6.77
N ALA A 290 -8.22 -13.82 -5.49
CA ALA A 290 -9.00 -14.69 -4.61
C ALA A 290 -8.87 -14.24 -3.15
N LEU A 291 -9.96 -14.32 -2.41
CA LEU A 291 -9.96 -14.19 -0.96
C LEU A 291 -9.65 -15.54 -0.35
N MET A 292 -8.71 -15.60 0.59
CA MET A 292 -8.34 -16.83 1.25
C MET A 292 -8.01 -16.61 2.72
N THR A 293 -8.30 -17.65 3.49
CA THR A 293 -7.70 -17.85 4.80
C THR A 293 -6.58 -18.87 4.65
N ALA A 294 -5.83 -19.03 5.74
CA ALA A 294 -4.96 -20.16 5.98
C ALA A 294 -5.48 -21.52 5.46
N GLY A 295 -6.75 -21.86 5.75
CA GLY A 295 -7.29 -23.19 5.49
C GLY A 295 -8.12 -23.33 4.22
N GLN A 296 -8.68 -22.24 3.70
CA GLN A 296 -9.62 -22.30 2.59
C GLN A 296 -9.67 -21.00 1.75
N ILE A 297 -9.92 -21.16 0.45
CA ILE A 297 -10.30 -20.07 -0.45
C ILE A 297 -11.79 -19.75 -0.25
N ILE A 298 -12.06 -18.52 0.15
CA ILE A 298 -13.39 -17.96 0.38
C ILE A 298 -14.05 -17.70 -0.98
N LYS A 299 -15.35 -17.99 -1.08
CA LYS A 299 -16.13 -17.61 -2.26
C LYS A 299 -16.45 -16.12 -2.17
N ASP A 300 -16.26 -15.42 -3.26
CA ASP A 300 -16.72 -14.04 -3.37
C ASP A 300 -18.24 -14.01 -3.48
N GLU A 301 -18.90 -13.16 -2.70
CA GLU A 301 -20.36 -13.04 -2.69
C GLU A 301 -20.88 -12.34 -3.95
N GLY A 302 -20.08 -11.44 -4.54
CA GLY A 302 -20.47 -10.70 -5.73
C GLY A 302 -20.49 -11.54 -7.01
N THR A 303 -19.51 -12.44 -7.16
CA THR A 303 -19.41 -13.33 -8.35
C THR A 303 -19.90 -14.75 -8.09
N GLY A 304 -19.94 -15.18 -6.83
CA GLY A 304 -20.16 -16.58 -6.44
C GLY A 304 -18.96 -17.50 -6.72
N GLU A 305 -17.87 -16.95 -7.28
CA GLU A 305 -16.67 -17.69 -7.68
C GLU A 305 -15.61 -17.64 -6.57
N LYS A 306 -14.70 -18.61 -6.57
CA LYS A 306 -13.55 -18.64 -5.66
C LYS A 306 -12.33 -17.90 -6.21
N ILE A 307 -12.26 -17.80 -7.53
CA ILE A 307 -11.14 -17.22 -8.26
C ILE A 307 -11.76 -16.31 -9.30
N ASN A 308 -11.50 -15.02 -9.16
CA ASN A 308 -12.06 -14.00 -10.00
C ASN A 308 -11.03 -13.54 -11.02
N ASP A 309 -11.49 -13.31 -12.25
CA ASP A 309 -10.70 -12.71 -13.32
C ASP A 309 -10.78 -11.19 -13.25
N TRP A 310 -9.64 -10.51 -13.30
CA TRP A 310 -9.58 -9.05 -13.35
C TRP A 310 -9.51 -8.56 -14.81
N PRO A 311 -10.32 -7.57 -15.21
CA PRO A 311 -10.34 -7.08 -16.59
C PRO A 311 -9.09 -6.27 -16.96
N GLY A 312 -8.38 -5.72 -15.97
CA GLY A 312 -7.17 -4.94 -16.20
C GLY A 312 -5.93 -5.79 -16.51
N LYS A 313 -4.96 -5.18 -17.19
CA LYS A 313 -3.67 -5.80 -17.55
C LYS A 313 -2.71 -5.94 -16.36
N TYR A 314 -2.83 -5.08 -15.37
CA TYR A 314 -1.93 -5.01 -14.21
C TYR A 314 -2.68 -5.29 -12.92
N ILE A 315 -1.96 -5.77 -11.91
CA ILE A 315 -2.50 -5.90 -10.55
C ILE A 315 -2.91 -4.49 -10.10
N PRO A 316 -4.16 -4.28 -9.65
CA PRO A 316 -4.70 -2.94 -9.38
C PRO A 316 -4.29 -2.40 -8.00
N ILE A 317 -3.06 -2.69 -7.57
CA ILE A 317 -2.48 -2.21 -6.32
C ILE A 317 -1.25 -1.39 -6.70
N VAL A 318 -1.31 -0.10 -6.44
CA VAL A 318 -0.24 0.83 -6.77
C VAL A 318 0.60 1.07 -5.53
N LEU A 319 1.87 0.65 -5.60
CA LEU A 319 2.85 0.86 -4.55
C LEU A 319 3.60 2.17 -4.79
N GLN A 320 3.76 2.96 -3.73
CA GLN A 320 4.54 4.17 -3.71
C GLN A 320 5.74 3.97 -2.76
N PHE A 321 6.91 4.38 -3.22
CA PHE A 321 8.15 4.31 -2.44
C PHE A 321 8.74 5.69 -2.24
N GLY A 322 9.39 5.87 -1.09
CA GLY A 322 10.19 7.04 -0.76
C GLY A 322 11.57 6.94 -1.39
N LYS A 323 12.61 7.16 -0.58
CA LYS A 323 13.99 6.99 -1.07
C LYS A 323 14.35 5.51 -1.09
N GLU A 324 14.50 4.97 -2.29
CA GLU A 324 15.03 3.62 -2.54
C GLU A 324 16.54 3.70 -2.81
N VAL A 325 17.31 2.89 -2.09
CA VAL A 325 18.76 2.77 -2.25
C VAL A 325 19.11 1.28 -2.28
N TRP A 326 19.98 0.88 -3.20
CA TRP A 326 20.40 -0.51 -3.31
C TRP A 326 21.67 -0.74 -2.49
N VAL A 327 21.60 -1.68 -1.54
CA VAL A 327 22.72 -2.08 -0.68
C VAL A 327 22.81 -3.61 -0.73
N GLU A 328 23.98 -4.15 -1.08
CA GLU A 328 24.22 -5.60 -1.15
C GLU A 328 23.20 -6.36 -2.03
N GLY A 329 22.73 -5.72 -3.10
CA GLY A 329 21.73 -6.31 -4.00
C GLY A 329 20.29 -6.31 -3.47
N GLN A 330 20.04 -5.72 -2.30
CA GLN A 330 18.70 -5.52 -1.74
C GLN A 330 18.27 -4.05 -1.83
N ALA A 331 17.02 -3.83 -2.22
CA ALA A 331 16.41 -2.52 -2.18
C ALA A 331 16.06 -2.14 -0.74
N LYS A 332 16.68 -1.07 -0.25
CA LYS A 332 16.42 -0.46 1.06
C LYS A 332 15.58 0.79 0.87
N VAL A 333 14.43 0.83 1.54
CA VAL A 333 13.49 1.94 1.39
C VAL A 333 13.38 2.68 2.72
N ARG A 334 13.34 4.01 2.67
CA ARG A 334 13.21 4.83 3.88
C ARG A 334 12.33 6.05 3.68
N GLY A 335 11.62 6.39 4.76
CA GLY A 335 10.97 7.67 4.95
C GLY A 335 11.91 8.75 5.48
N MET A 336 11.34 9.87 5.90
CA MET A 336 12.07 10.99 6.51
C MET A 336 12.53 10.67 7.94
N VAL A 337 11.78 9.83 8.65
CA VAL A 337 11.97 9.55 10.08
C VAL A 337 13.29 8.81 10.34
N ARG A 338 13.67 7.84 9.49
CA ARG A 338 14.81 6.93 9.71
C ARG A 338 16.09 7.64 10.18
N PHE A 339 16.46 8.75 9.53
CA PHE A 339 17.66 9.52 9.87
C PHE A 339 17.40 10.66 10.86
N GLY A 340 16.13 10.96 11.14
CA GLY A 340 15.74 11.89 12.20
C GLY A 340 15.83 11.28 13.61
N ARG A 341 15.81 9.94 13.74
CA ARG A 341 15.79 9.24 15.03
C ARG A 341 16.95 9.60 15.95
N GLY A 342 18.19 9.34 15.52
CA GLY A 342 19.38 9.62 16.33
C GLY A 342 19.49 11.09 16.77
N PRO A 343 19.37 12.07 15.85
CA PRO A 343 19.34 13.49 16.22
C PRO A 343 18.22 13.86 17.19
N GLN A 344 17.03 13.26 17.04
CA GLN A 344 15.89 13.51 17.92
C GLN A 344 16.12 12.96 19.34
N GLU A 345 16.68 11.75 19.47
CA GLU A 345 17.07 11.18 20.76
C GLU A 345 18.09 12.10 21.45
N ILE A 346 19.16 12.47 20.75
CA ILE A 346 20.20 13.38 21.25
C ILE A 346 19.58 14.71 21.72
N TYR A 347 18.66 15.28 20.94
CA TYR A 347 17.96 16.50 21.30
C TYR A 347 17.14 16.34 22.59
N ASN A 348 16.38 15.25 22.72
CA ASN A 348 15.62 14.94 23.93
C ASN A 348 16.54 14.82 25.16
N TYR A 349 17.70 14.16 25.03
CA TYR A 349 18.71 14.08 26.09
C TYR A 349 19.22 15.45 26.52
N PHE A 350 19.67 16.27 25.56
CA PHE A 350 20.19 17.61 25.85
C PHE A 350 19.14 18.53 26.47
N THR A 351 17.93 18.57 25.91
CA THR A 351 16.82 19.37 26.44
C THR A 351 16.48 18.94 27.86
N THR A 352 16.37 17.64 28.11
CA THR A 352 16.09 17.11 29.46
C THR A 352 17.19 17.48 30.43
N LYS A 353 18.46 17.34 30.05
CA LYS A 353 19.58 17.70 30.92
C LYS A 353 19.63 19.19 31.23
N ASN A 354 19.35 20.05 30.27
CA ASN A 354 19.28 21.49 30.48
C ASN A 354 18.14 21.86 31.45
N VAL A 355 16.96 21.24 31.31
CA VAL A 355 15.84 21.43 32.23
C VAL A 355 16.20 20.97 33.64
N GLU A 356 16.87 19.82 33.79
CA GLU A 356 17.34 19.35 35.10
C GLU A 356 18.31 20.34 35.76
N VAL A 357 19.30 20.84 35.01
CA VAL A 357 20.30 21.77 35.55
C VAL A 357 19.63 23.08 35.96
N ASN A 358 18.83 23.66 35.08
CA ASN A 358 18.14 24.93 35.35
C ASN A 358 17.12 24.81 36.50
N ALA A 359 16.47 23.66 36.66
CA ALA A 359 15.51 23.44 37.75
C ALA A 359 16.18 23.23 39.12
N LEU A 360 17.39 22.65 39.13
CA LEU A 360 18.16 22.41 40.35
C LEU A 360 19.08 23.58 40.72
N GLU A 361 19.35 24.49 39.78
CA GLU A 361 20.19 25.66 40.02
C GLU A 361 19.50 26.62 41.01
N PRO A 362 20.11 26.89 42.18
CA PRO A 362 19.54 27.84 43.12
C PRO A 362 19.63 29.25 42.52
N ILE A 363 18.59 30.05 42.72
CA ILE A 363 18.63 31.48 42.39
C ILE A 363 19.79 32.09 43.20
N PRO A 364 20.78 32.76 42.56
CA PRO A 364 21.95 33.27 43.24
C PRO A 364 21.55 34.16 44.43
N PRO A 365 21.92 33.81 45.67
CA PRO A 365 21.56 34.62 46.81
C PRO A 365 22.36 35.91 46.79
N TRP A 366 21.77 36.98 47.33
CA TRP A 366 22.50 38.20 47.62
C TRP A 366 23.60 37.91 48.64
N MET A 367 24.85 38.22 48.30
CA MET A 367 25.99 38.04 49.21
C MET A 367 26.05 39.19 50.23
N VAL A 368 25.24 39.08 51.28
CA VAL A 368 25.14 40.07 52.37
C VAL A 368 25.41 39.43 53.72
N THR A 369 26.07 40.17 54.61
CA THR A 369 26.30 39.70 55.99
C THR A 369 25.06 39.95 56.86
N PRO A 370 24.82 39.15 57.92
CA PRO A 370 23.70 39.38 58.83
C PRO A 370 23.66 40.81 59.43
N SER A 371 24.83 41.43 59.64
CA SER A 371 24.95 42.81 60.12
C SER A 371 24.36 43.84 59.15
N MET A 372 24.50 43.60 57.84
CA MET A 372 23.98 44.49 56.79
C MET A 372 22.45 44.42 56.68
N ILE A 373 21.85 43.26 56.96
CA ILE A 373 20.40 43.04 56.85
C ILE A 373 19.67 43.41 58.16
N ASN A 374 20.36 43.45 59.29
CA ASN A 374 19.71 43.54 60.61
C ASN A 374 18.79 44.76 60.79
N LYS A 375 19.06 45.87 60.08
CA LYS A 375 18.21 47.09 60.10
C LYS A 375 17.04 47.07 59.09
N TYR A 376 17.03 46.14 58.14
CA TYR A 376 16.08 46.08 57.02
C TYR A 376 15.38 44.70 56.91
N LYS A 377 15.36 43.91 57.98
CA LYS A 377 14.79 42.55 58.01
C LYS A 377 13.32 42.45 57.57
N ASP A 378 12.52 43.49 57.78
CA ASP A 378 11.09 43.47 57.41
C ASP A 378 10.86 43.74 55.92
N THR A 379 11.89 44.22 55.20
CA THR A 379 11.83 44.57 53.77
C THR A 379 12.55 43.55 52.88
N TRP A 380 13.43 42.75 53.47
CA TRP A 380 14.18 41.64 52.87
C TRP A 380 13.46 40.33 53.12
#